data_AF-H9EY67-F1
#
_entry.id   AF-H9EY67-F1
#
_cell.length_a   1.000
_cell.length_b   1.000
_cell.length_c   1.000
_cell.angle_alpha   90.00
_cell.angle_beta   90.00
_cell.angle_gamma   90.00
#
_symmetry.space_group_name_H-M   'P 1'
#
loop_
_entity.id
_entity.type
_entity.pdbx_description
1 polymer ?
#
loop_
_entity_poly.entity_id
_entity_poly.type
_entity_poly.pdbx_seq_one_letter_code
_entity_poly.pdbx_strand_id
1 'polypeptide(L)'
;MLPKAAWSLVLRKGGRGRRGMHSSEGTARGGGKTPRYTNCYAQRHYPMPEEPFCTELNAEQQALKEKEKGSWTLLTHAEKVALYRLQFNETFAEMNRRSNEWKTVMGYVFFFFGFAALVIWWQRVYM
;
A
#
# COMPACT_ATOMS: atom_id res chain seq x y z
N MET A 1 -15.18 25.53 3.54
CA MET A 1 -15.25 24.05 3.47
C MET A 1 -14.65 23.62 2.14
N LEU A 2 -13.42 23.11 2.14
CA LEU A 2 -12.74 22.72 0.90
C LEU A 2 -13.03 21.23 0.60
N PRO A 3 -13.31 20.85 -0.65
CA PRO A 3 -13.67 19.48 -1.02
C PRO A 3 -12.47 18.53 -0.85
N LYS A 4 -12.75 17.27 -0.47
CA LYS A 4 -11.76 16.21 -0.20
C LYS A 4 -10.68 16.04 -1.28
N ALA A 5 -10.97 16.38 -2.54
CA ALA A 5 -10.04 16.31 -3.66
C ALA A 5 -8.91 17.36 -3.59
N ALA A 6 -9.13 18.50 -2.94
CA ALA A 6 -8.13 19.57 -2.84
C ALA A 6 -6.94 19.15 -1.95
N TRP A 7 -7.20 18.36 -0.91
CA TRP A 7 -6.15 17.85 -0.02
C TRP A 7 -5.27 16.79 -0.71
N SER A 8 -5.85 15.94 -1.55
CA SER A 8 -5.09 14.97 -2.35
C SER A 8 -4.14 15.63 -3.35
N LEU A 9 -4.49 16.82 -3.85
CA LEU A 9 -3.65 17.59 -4.78
C LEU A 9 -2.55 18.40 -4.06
N VAL A 10 -2.82 18.91 -2.85
CA VAL A 10 -1.82 19.60 -2.03
C VAL A 10 -0.71 18.65 -1.58
N LEU A 11 -1.04 17.40 -1.24
CA LEU A 11 -0.04 16.37 -0.93
C LEU A 11 0.77 15.91 -2.16
N ARG A 12 0.27 16.13 -3.37
CA ARG A 12 0.94 15.70 -4.62
C ARG A 12 1.87 16.76 -5.21
N LYS A 13 1.76 18.04 -4.82
CA LYS A 13 2.47 19.15 -5.48
C LYS A 13 3.81 19.54 -4.83
N GLY A 14 4.20 18.92 -3.72
CA GLY A 14 5.38 19.30 -2.93
C GLY A 14 6.70 18.57 -3.21
N GLY A 15 6.78 17.66 -4.20
CA GLY A 15 7.94 16.75 -4.29
C GLY A 15 8.41 16.45 -5.70
N ARG A 16 8.82 17.46 -6.47
CA ARG A 16 9.67 17.27 -7.66
C ARG A 16 11.14 17.48 -7.26
N GLY A 17 11.64 16.63 -6.38
CA GLY A 17 13.04 16.53 -6.00
C GLY A 17 13.74 15.46 -6.85
N ARG A 18 14.82 15.84 -7.54
CA ARG A 18 15.72 14.93 -8.27
C ARG A 18 16.42 13.94 -7.32
N ARG A 19 16.86 12.82 -7.95
CA ARG A 19 18.02 11.95 -7.60
C ARG A 19 17.66 10.74 -6.70
N GLY A 20 18.06 9.51 -6.99
CA GLY A 20 18.90 8.95 -8.06
C GLY A 20 18.72 7.43 -8.10
N MET A 21 19.05 6.84 -9.25
CA MET A 21 19.14 5.38 -9.44
C MET A 21 20.32 4.79 -8.64
N HIS A 22 20.20 3.49 -8.34
CA HIS A 22 21.15 2.55 -7.72
C HIS A 22 21.22 2.50 -6.17
N SER A 23 20.69 1.41 -5.61
CA SER A 23 21.55 0.34 -5.09
C SER A 23 20.79 -0.98 -5.00
N SER A 24 21.25 -1.97 -5.79
CA SER A 24 21.07 -3.39 -5.51
C SER A 24 22.03 -3.77 -4.39
N GLU A 25 21.54 -4.44 -3.34
CA GLU A 25 22.24 -5.32 -2.39
C GLU A 25 21.33 -5.42 -1.16
N GLY A 26 21.06 -6.56 -0.54
CA GLY A 26 21.46 -7.93 -0.72
C GLY A 26 20.68 -8.74 0.33
N THR A 27 20.33 -9.96 -0.01
CA THR A 27 19.70 -10.93 0.88
C THR A 27 20.58 -11.17 2.11
N ALA A 28 20.17 -10.69 3.28
CA ALA A 28 20.74 -11.11 4.56
C ALA A 28 19.65 -11.79 5.39
N ARG A 29 19.63 -13.12 5.33
CA ARG A 29 19.00 -13.99 6.34
C ARG A 29 19.79 -13.84 7.64
N GLY A 30 19.13 -13.51 8.75
CA GLY A 30 19.66 -13.69 10.10
C GLY A 30 19.59 -12.44 10.98
N GLY A 31 18.75 -12.51 12.03
CA GLY A 31 18.62 -11.50 13.08
C GLY A 31 17.22 -10.88 13.08
N GLY A 32 16.42 -11.19 14.11
CA GLY A 32 15.04 -10.72 14.26
C GLY A 32 14.94 -9.21 14.45
N LYS A 33 15.09 -8.46 13.36
CA LYS A 33 14.75 -7.06 13.24
C LYS A 33 13.47 -7.02 12.44
N THR A 34 12.40 -6.46 13.03
CA THR A 34 11.14 -6.28 12.33
C THR A 34 11.39 -5.63 10.97
N PRO A 35 10.71 -6.08 9.90
CA PRO A 35 10.93 -5.48 8.60
C PRO A 35 10.66 -3.99 8.70
N ARG A 36 11.68 -3.19 8.37
CA ARG A 36 11.54 -1.75 8.14
C ARG A 36 10.26 -1.52 7.34
N TYR A 37 9.46 -0.51 7.70
CA TYR A 37 8.13 -0.25 7.11
C TYR A 37 8.14 -0.21 5.54
N THR A 38 9.34 -0.14 4.95
CA THR A 38 9.66 -0.44 3.54
C THR A 38 9.08 -1.74 2.95
N ASN A 39 8.71 -2.75 3.75
CA ASN A 39 7.92 -3.85 3.20
C ASN A 39 6.46 -3.44 3.17
N CYS A 40 5.99 -3.09 1.97
CA CYS A 40 4.73 -2.45 1.60
C CYS A 40 3.42 -3.17 2.00
N TYR A 41 3.41 -3.94 3.07
CA TYR A 41 2.20 -4.58 3.60
C TYR A 41 2.24 -4.48 5.12
N ALA A 42 1.43 -3.56 5.68
CA ALA A 42 1.00 -3.72 7.06
C ALA A 42 0.48 -5.16 7.19
N GLN A 43 0.98 -5.92 8.16
CA GLN A 43 0.59 -7.31 8.32
C GLN A 43 -0.58 -7.38 9.30
N ARG A 44 -1.65 -8.11 8.98
CA ARG A 44 -2.78 -8.26 9.92
C ARG A 44 -2.41 -8.88 11.25
N HIS A 45 -1.45 -9.81 11.22
CA HIS A 45 -0.96 -10.48 12.40
C HIS A 45 -0.02 -9.60 13.24
N TYR A 46 0.42 -8.46 12.69
CA TYR A 46 1.25 -7.49 13.37
C TYR A 46 0.60 -6.09 13.30
N PRO A 47 -0.44 -5.84 14.12
CA PRO A 47 -1.29 -4.66 14.00
C PRO A 47 -0.56 -3.36 14.38
N MET A 48 0.53 -3.44 15.15
CA MET A 48 1.28 -2.28 15.63
C MET A 48 2.76 -2.41 15.21
N PRO A 49 3.13 -1.82 14.06
CA PRO A 49 4.52 -1.73 13.61
C PRO A 49 5.40 -0.98 14.60
N GLU A 50 6.67 -1.38 14.72
CA GLU A 50 7.66 -0.67 15.57
C GLU A 50 8.05 0.69 14.99
N GLU A 51 8.03 0.83 13.67
CA GLU A 51 8.35 2.06 12.96
C GLU A 51 7.09 2.70 12.34
N PRO A 52 6.93 4.03 12.38
CA PRO A 52 5.84 4.72 11.71
C PRO A 52 6.01 4.71 10.19
N PHE A 53 4.89 4.80 9.46
CA PHE A 53 4.90 4.86 8.00
C PHE A 53 5.69 6.07 7.47
N CYS A 54 5.38 7.27 7.97
CA CYS A 54 6.09 8.49 7.59
C CYS A 54 7.13 8.84 8.65
N THR A 55 8.41 8.69 8.32
CA THR A 55 9.54 9.11 9.16
C THR A 55 9.90 10.58 8.95
N GLU A 56 9.61 11.14 7.78
CA GLU A 56 9.84 12.56 7.46
C GLU A 56 8.54 13.34 7.64
N LEU A 57 8.55 14.29 8.59
CA LEU A 57 7.39 15.08 8.99
C LEU A 57 7.53 16.52 8.50
N ASN A 58 6.49 17.04 7.87
CA ASN A 58 6.39 18.46 7.57
C ASN A 58 6.05 19.27 8.85
N ALA A 59 6.32 20.58 8.86
CA ALA A 59 6.09 21.45 10.02
C ALA A 59 4.65 21.38 10.57
N GLU A 60 3.65 21.28 9.68
CA GLU A 60 2.25 21.11 10.07
C GLU A 60 1.96 19.75 10.72
N GLN A 61 2.60 18.69 10.25
CA GLN A 61 2.46 17.34 10.81
C GLN A 61 3.17 17.22 12.15
N GLN A 62 4.30 17.92 12.32
CA GLN A 62 5.00 18.01 13.59
C GLN A 62 4.16 18.76 14.63
N ALA A 63 3.53 19.88 14.24
CA ALA A 63 2.56 20.57 15.09
C ALA A 63 1.35 19.68 15.47
N LEU A 64 0.91 18.83 14.54
CA LEU A 64 -0.15 17.86 14.80
C LEU A 64 0.29 16.76 15.79
N LYS A 65 1.54 16.30 15.71
CA LYS A 65 2.15 15.37 16.67
C LYS A 65 2.33 15.98 18.06
N GLU A 66 2.63 17.28 18.15
CA GLU A 66 2.64 17.98 19.44
C GLU A 66 1.22 18.09 20.03
N LYS A 67 0.20 18.34 19.19
CA LYS A 67 -1.21 18.33 19.63
C LYS A 67 -1.69 16.93 20.07
N GLU A 68 -1.16 15.86 19.47
CA GLU A 68 -1.47 14.47 19.84
C GLU A 68 -1.10 14.15 21.30
N LYS A 69 -0.06 14.79 21.84
CA LYS A 69 0.35 14.63 23.24
C LYS A 69 -0.66 15.22 24.24
N GLY A 70 -1.55 16.10 23.78
CA GLY A 70 -2.59 16.73 24.58
C GLY A 70 -3.91 15.93 24.61
N SER A 71 -5.02 16.60 24.92
CA SER A 71 -6.34 15.95 24.96
C SER A 71 -6.87 15.64 23.57
N TRP A 72 -7.24 14.37 23.34
CA TRP A 72 -7.83 13.88 22.09
C TRP A 72 -9.28 14.33 21.86
N THR A 73 -9.91 14.96 22.86
CA THR A 73 -11.26 15.54 22.74
C THR A 73 -11.27 16.83 21.91
N LEU A 74 -10.14 17.54 21.85
CA LEU A 74 -9.98 18.80 21.12
C LEU A 74 -9.61 18.60 19.65
N LEU A 75 -9.18 17.39 19.27
CA LEU A 75 -8.83 17.06 17.88
C LEU A 75 -10.09 16.89 17.03
N THR A 76 -10.10 17.56 15.88
CA THR A 76 -11.13 17.38 14.86
C THR A 76 -11.04 15.98 14.24
N HIS A 77 -12.15 15.52 13.65
CA HIS A 77 -12.17 14.21 12.98
C HIS A 77 -11.13 14.11 11.84
N ALA A 78 -10.90 15.22 11.12
CA ALA A 78 -9.90 15.26 10.04
C ALA A 78 -8.47 15.11 10.56
N GLU A 79 -8.14 15.76 11.67
CA GLU A 79 -6.84 15.65 12.34
C GLU A 79 -6.56 14.23 12.83
N LYS A 80 -7.56 13.54 13.37
CA LYS A 80 -7.45 12.13 13.78
C LYS A 80 -7.16 11.21 12.58
N VAL A 81 -7.84 11.44 11.45
CA VAL A 81 -7.59 10.68 10.22
C VAL A 81 -6.20 10.97 9.66
N ALA A 82 -5.73 12.23 9.74
CA ALA A 82 -4.39 12.60 9.31
C ALA A 82 -3.31 11.93 10.17
N LEU A 83 -3.47 11.90 11.50
CA LEU A 83 -2.60 11.15 12.41
C LEU A 83 -2.58 9.65 12.09
N TYR A 84 -3.75 9.08 11.77
CA TYR A 84 -3.84 7.68 11.36
C TYR A 84 -3.02 7.40 10.10
N ARG A 85 -3.17 8.23 9.06
CA ARG A 85 -2.44 8.08 7.78
C ARG A 85 -0.94 8.34 7.90
N LEU A 86 -0.53 9.10 8.91
CA LEU A 86 0.87 9.38 9.21
C LEU A 86 1.55 8.18 9.88
N GLN A 87 0.80 7.45 10.70
CA GLN A 87 1.28 6.22 11.37
C GLN A 87 1.14 4.98 10.48
N PHE A 88 0.02 4.84 9.77
CA PHE A 88 -0.35 3.67 8.98
C PHE A 88 -0.67 4.05 7.53
N ASN A 89 -0.15 3.27 6.59
CA ASN A 89 -0.39 3.45 5.15
C ASN A 89 -1.83 3.05 4.78
N GLU A 90 -2.26 1.86 5.20
CA GLU A 90 -3.54 1.27 4.84
C GLU A 90 -4.39 0.96 6.07
N THR A 91 -5.70 1.07 5.90
CA THR A 91 -6.65 0.58 6.92
C THR A 91 -6.80 -0.93 6.89
N PHE A 92 -7.25 -1.53 7.99
CA PHE A 92 -7.60 -2.96 8.02
C PHE A 92 -8.64 -3.33 6.95
N ALA A 93 -9.55 -2.40 6.60
CA ALA A 93 -10.52 -2.59 5.54
C ALA A 93 -9.88 -2.58 4.14
N GLU A 94 -8.95 -1.66 3.89
CA GLU A 94 -8.19 -1.58 2.63
C GLU A 94 -7.30 -2.82 2.45
N MET A 95 -6.58 -3.23 3.49
CA MET A 95 -5.80 -4.47 3.53
C MET A 95 -6.68 -5.74 3.44
N ASN A 96 -7.97 -5.64 3.77
CA ASN A 96 -8.96 -6.71 3.63
C ASN A 96 -9.80 -6.65 2.38
N ARG A 97 -9.44 -5.79 1.44
CA ARG A 97 -10.10 -5.77 0.15
C ARG A 97 -9.80 -7.08 -0.59
N ARG A 98 -10.85 -7.84 -0.89
CA ARG A 98 -10.75 -9.06 -1.69
C ARG A 98 -10.27 -8.72 -3.10
N SER A 99 -9.19 -9.35 -3.57
CA SER A 99 -8.74 -9.20 -4.95
C SER A 99 -9.66 -9.99 -5.89
N ASN A 100 -9.88 -9.45 -7.10
CA ASN A 100 -10.62 -10.12 -8.17
C ASN A 100 -9.70 -10.95 -9.09
N GLU A 101 -8.44 -11.12 -8.71
CA GLU A 101 -7.41 -11.84 -9.48
C GLU A 101 -7.81 -13.30 -9.74
N TRP A 102 -8.57 -13.91 -8.83
CA TRP A 102 -9.08 -15.27 -9.05
C TRP A 102 -9.92 -15.39 -10.34
N LYS A 103 -10.62 -14.32 -10.74
CA LYS A 103 -11.42 -14.30 -11.98
C LYS A 103 -10.54 -14.31 -13.22
N THR A 104 -9.45 -13.56 -13.21
CA THR A 104 -8.51 -13.53 -14.34
C THR A 104 -7.76 -14.86 -14.44
N VAL A 105 -7.31 -15.41 -13.30
CA VAL A 105 -6.70 -16.75 -13.26
C VAL A 105 -7.62 -17.80 -13.85
N MET A 106 -8.87 -17.86 -13.41
CA MET A 106 -9.86 -18.81 -13.95
C MET A 106 -10.11 -18.58 -15.44
N GLY A 107 -10.19 -17.33 -15.90
CA GLY A 107 -10.35 -16.99 -17.31
C GLY A 107 -9.21 -17.53 -18.18
N TYR A 108 -7.95 -17.33 -17.76
CA TYR A 108 -6.79 -17.86 -18.48
C TYR A 108 -6.78 -19.39 -18.52
N VAL A 109 -7.11 -20.05 -17.41
CA VAL A 109 -7.17 -21.52 -17.35
C VAL A 109 -8.14 -22.07 -18.39
N PHE A 110 -9.37 -21.54 -18.45
CA PHE A 110 -10.36 -21.99 -19.44
C PHE A 110 -9.97 -21.61 -20.88
N PHE A 111 -9.34 -20.45 -21.08
CA PHE A 111 -8.84 -20.04 -22.38
C PHE A 111 -7.81 -21.03 -22.93
N PHE A 112 -6.83 -21.43 -22.12
CA PHE A 112 -5.81 -22.39 -22.53
C PHE A 112 -6.36 -23.80 -22.77
N PHE A 113 -7.33 -24.25 -21.97
CA PHE A 113 -8.01 -25.52 -22.22
C PHE A 113 -8.80 -25.50 -23.53
N GLY A 114 -9.55 -24.43 -23.80
CA GLY A 114 -10.29 -24.27 -25.05
C GLY A 114 -9.33 -24.22 -26.26
N PHE A 115 -8.23 -23.49 -26.14
CA PHE A 115 -7.21 -23.41 -27.18
C PHE A 115 -6.55 -24.78 -27.45
N ALA A 116 -6.17 -25.51 -26.40
CA ALA A 116 -5.59 -26.84 -26.54
C ALA A 116 -6.57 -27.82 -27.20
N ALA A 117 -7.86 -27.79 -26.83
CA ALA A 117 -8.88 -28.61 -27.47
C ALA A 117 -9.05 -28.29 -28.96
N LEU A 118 -8.99 -27.01 -29.34
CA LEU A 118 -9.01 -26.59 -30.75
C LEU A 118 -7.80 -27.11 -31.53
N VAL A 119 -6.59 -27.05 -30.94
CA VAL A 119 -5.38 -27.59 -31.56
C VAL A 119 -5.48 -29.11 -31.76
N ILE A 120 -5.96 -29.84 -30.76
CA ILE A 120 -6.17 -31.30 -30.86
C ILE A 120 -7.19 -31.63 -31.96
N TRP A 121 -8.29 -30.88 -32.02
CA TRP A 121 -9.29 -31.07 -33.07
C TRP A 121 -8.71 -30.80 -34.46
N TRP A 122 -7.95 -29.72 -34.63
CA TRP A 122 -7.27 -29.40 -35.89
C TRP A 122 -6.29 -30.51 -36.30
N GLN A 123 -5.47 -30.99 -35.37
CA GLN A 123 -4.58 -32.14 -35.61
C GLN A 123 -5.38 -33.36 -36.06
N ARG A 124 -6.54 -33.65 -35.46
CA ARG A 124 -7.33 -34.84 -35.79
C ARG A 124 -7.97 -34.83 -37.19
N VAL A 125 -8.22 -33.64 -37.75
CA VAL A 125 -8.88 -33.44 -39.04
C VAL A 125 -7.88 -33.34 -40.19
N TYR A 126 -6.76 -32.67 -39.98
CA TYR A 126 -5.80 -32.32 -41.04
C TYR A 126 -4.50 -33.14 -41.01
N MET A 127 -4.22 -33.85 -39.93
CA MET A 127 -3.18 -34.89 -39.86
C MET A 127 -3.83 -36.27 -39.76
#